data_AF-A0A834AQZ4-F1
#
_entry.id   AF-A0A834AQZ4-F1
#
_cell.length_a   1.000
_cell.length_b   1.000
_cell.length_c   1.000
_cell.angle_alpha   90.00
_cell.angle_beta   90.00
_cell.angle_gamma   90.00
#
_symmetry.space_group_name_H-M   'P 1'
#
loop_
_entity.id
_entity.type
_entity.pdbx_description
1 polymer ?
#
loop_
_entity_poly.entity_id
_entity_poly.type
_entity_poly.pdbx_seq_one_letter_code
_entity_poly.pdbx_strand_id
1 'polypeptide(L)'
;MIRSYFLKFVAIFALFVLSVSATDTFIAAVYEHAVILPNKTETPVSKEEALLLMNKNMDVLEKAVKLAARQGANIIVTPEDGIYGWIFTRETVYPYLEDIPHPEVNWIPCKDPQRVD
;
A
#
# COMPACT_ATOMS: atom_id res chain seq x y z
N MET A 1 -40.07 36.68 7.29
CA MET A 1 -38.80 36.62 8.06
C MET A 1 -38.19 35.20 8.08
N ILE A 2 -38.93 34.18 8.55
CA ILE A 2 -38.44 32.79 8.71
C ILE A 2 -37.96 32.13 7.40
N ARG A 3 -38.68 32.31 6.29
CA ARG A 3 -38.32 31.75 4.96
C ARG A 3 -36.99 32.28 4.39
N SER A 4 -36.63 33.51 4.74
CA SER A 4 -35.37 34.14 4.33
C SER A 4 -34.18 33.60 5.13
N TYR A 5 -34.35 33.37 6.43
CA TYR A 5 -33.33 32.71 7.25
C TYR A 5 -33.09 31.27 6.82
N PHE A 6 -34.15 30.54 6.49
CA PHE A 6 -34.04 29.17 5.97
C PHE A 6 -33.25 29.12 4.65
N LEU A 7 -33.54 30.02 3.70
CA LEU A 7 -32.84 30.06 2.42
C LEU A 7 -31.36 30.42 2.59
N LYS A 8 -31.04 31.34 3.53
CA LYS A 8 -29.65 31.66 3.90
C LYS A 8 -28.95 30.46 4.54
N PHE A 9 -29.63 29.71 5.40
CA PHE A 9 -29.08 28.54 6.05
C PHE A 9 -28.78 27.42 5.05
N VAL A 10 -29.69 27.20 4.09
CA VAL A 10 -29.50 26.24 2.99
C VAL A 10 -28.33 26.66 2.10
N ALA A 11 -28.19 27.95 1.79
CA ALA A 11 -27.07 28.46 0.98
C ALA A 11 -25.72 28.31 1.71
N ILE A 12 -25.67 28.61 3.00
CA ILE A 12 -24.47 28.40 3.84
C ILE A 12 -24.13 26.91 3.91
N PHE A 13 -25.12 26.05 4.14
CA PHE A 13 -24.91 24.60 4.18
C PHE A 13 -24.42 24.05 2.83
N ALA A 14 -24.96 24.53 1.71
CA ALA A 14 -24.50 24.17 0.37
C ALA A 14 -23.04 24.59 0.12
N LEU A 15 -22.63 25.77 0.60
CA LEU A 15 -21.23 26.23 0.55
C LEU A 15 -20.29 25.34 1.39
N PHE A 16 -20.74 24.85 2.55
CA PHE A 16 -20.00 23.89 3.38
C PHE A 16 -19.94 22.48 2.76
N VAL A 17 -20.94 22.08 1.98
CA VAL A 17 -20.96 20.77 1.28
C VAL A 17 -20.11 20.81 0.00
N LEU A 18 -20.05 21.97 -0.68
CA LEU A 18 -19.25 22.18 -1.89
C LEU A 18 -17.76 22.38 -1.63
N SER A 19 -17.33 22.59 -0.38
CA SER A 19 -15.92 22.54 -0.01
C SER A 19 -15.41 21.10 0.07
N VAL A 20 -15.54 20.36 -1.04
CA VAL A 20 -14.67 19.22 -1.33
C VAL A 20 -13.35 19.84 -1.78
N SER A 21 -12.49 20.14 -0.81
CA SER A 21 -11.17 20.69 -1.08
C SER A 21 -10.29 19.59 -1.67
N ALA A 22 -9.90 19.71 -2.93
CA ALA A 22 -8.59 19.22 -3.32
C ALA A 22 -7.57 19.98 -2.46
N THR A 23 -6.69 19.27 -1.77
CA THR A 23 -5.63 19.91 -0.97
C THR A 23 -4.45 20.20 -1.89
N ASP A 24 -3.98 21.45 -1.91
CA ASP A 24 -2.82 21.84 -2.73
C ASP A 24 -1.50 21.21 -2.25
N THR A 25 -1.50 20.62 -1.05
CA THR A 25 -0.35 19.96 -0.42
C THR A 25 -0.72 18.57 0.07
N PHE A 26 0.26 17.69 0.16
CA PHE A 26 0.14 16.37 0.79
C PHE A 26 1.38 16.05 1.62
N ILE A 27 1.24 15.15 2.58
CA ILE A 27 2.35 14.65 3.39
C ILE A 27 2.82 13.32 2.80
N ALA A 28 4.11 13.24 2.48
CA ALA A 28 4.76 12.02 2.04
C ALA A 28 5.57 11.40 3.19
N ALA A 29 5.69 10.07 3.19
CA ALA A 29 6.60 9.33 4.05
C ALA A 29 7.50 8.42 3.22
N VAL A 30 8.70 8.17 3.73
CA VAL A 30 9.62 7.15 3.20
C VAL A 30 10.14 6.32 4.36
N TYR A 31 10.36 5.04 4.14
CA TYR A 31 10.92 4.15 5.16
C TYR A 31 12.18 3.48 4.63
N GLU A 32 13.31 3.73 5.29
CA GLU A 32 14.54 2.97 5.06
C GLU A 32 14.44 1.65 5.82
N HIS A 33 14.44 0.54 5.09
CA HIS A 33 14.18 -0.79 5.65
C HIS A 33 15.48 -1.60 5.79
N ALA A 34 15.74 -2.10 7.00
CA ALA A 34 16.76 -3.11 7.24
C ALA A 34 16.22 -4.49 6.84
N VAL A 35 16.33 -4.81 5.54
CA VAL A 35 15.74 -6.00 4.92
C VAL A 35 16.20 -7.29 5.61
N ILE A 36 15.24 -8.15 5.96
CA ILE A 36 15.51 -9.53 6.40
C ILE A 36 15.80 -10.35 5.14
N LEU A 37 17.08 -10.63 4.90
CA LEU A 37 17.53 -11.33 3.71
C LEU A 37 17.27 -12.84 3.78
N PRO A 38 17.04 -13.50 2.63
CA PRO A 38 17.03 -14.96 2.55
C PRO A 38 18.41 -15.51 2.88
N ASN A 39 18.45 -16.75 3.37
CA ASN A 39 19.70 -17.51 3.39
C ASN A 39 20.14 -17.76 1.94
N LYS A 40 21.45 -17.67 1.69
CA LYS A 40 22.01 -18.02 0.39
C LYS A 40 21.86 -19.53 0.16
N THR A 41 21.05 -19.91 -0.83
CA THR A 41 20.87 -21.30 -1.25
C THR A 41 21.28 -21.46 -2.71
N GLU A 42 21.80 -22.63 -3.08
CA GLU A 42 22.11 -22.96 -4.48
C GLU A 42 20.88 -23.47 -5.23
N THR A 43 19.88 -23.98 -4.50
CA THR A 43 18.62 -24.49 -5.05
C THR A 43 17.45 -23.57 -4.68
N PRO A 44 16.38 -23.51 -5.51
CA PRO A 44 15.16 -22.81 -5.16
C PRO A 44 14.53 -23.36 -3.88
N VAL A 45 14.01 -22.46 -3.05
CA VAL A 45 13.20 -22.81 -1.87
C VAL A 45 11.77 -23.19 -2.30
N SER A 46 10.97 -23.73 -1.39
CA SER A 46 9.53 -23.89 -1.64
C SER A 46 8.82 -22.52 -1.68
N LYS A 47 7.63 -22.47 -2.29
CA LYS A 47 6.81 -21.25 -2.32
C LYS A 47 6.39 -20.83 -0.92
N GLU A 48 6.13 -21.80 -0.04
CA GLU A 48 5.75 -21.59 1.35
C GLU A 48 6.89 -20.93 2.15
N GLU A 49 8.13 -21.37 1.93
CA GLU A 49 9.31 -20.78 2.55
C GLU A 49 9.56 -19.35 2.05
N ALA A 50 9.40 -19.11 0.74
CA ALA A 50 9.49 -17.77 0.16
C ALA A 50 8.45 -16.83 0.76
N LEU A 51 7.17 -17.24 0.81
CA LEU A 51 6.08 -16.49 1.44
C LEU A 51 6.35 -16.22 2.91
N LEU A 52 6.91 -17.17 3.65
CA LEU A 52 7.26 -16.97 5.06
C LEU A 52 8.29 -15.87 5.26
N LEU A 53 9.32 -15.80 4.40
CA LEU A 53 10.32 -14.72 4.44
C LEU A 53 9.68 -13.37 4.09
N MET A 54 8.92 -13.33 2.99
CA MET A 54 8.28 -12.11 2.52
C MET A 54 7.34 -11.52 3.59
N ASN A 55 6.55 -12.37 4.26
CA ASN A 55 5.68 -11.95 5.35
C ASN A 55 6.44 -11.37 6.55
N LYS A 56 7.64 -11.87 6.88
CA LYS A 56 8.47 -11.28 7.95
C LYS A 56 8.91 -9.85 7.60
N ASN A 57 9.26 -9.58 6.35
CA ASN A 57 9.56 -8.23 5.90
C ASN A 57 8.30 -7.36 5.90
N MET A 58 7.18 -7.89 5.42
CA MET A 58 5.88 -7.20 5.45
C MET A 58 5.43 -6.82 6.86
N ASP A 59 5.68 -7.65 7.88
CA ASP A 59 5.38 -7.33 9.28
C ASP A 59 6.13 -6.09 9.80
N VAL A 60 7.34 -5.83 9.29
CA VAL A 60 8.12 -4.62 9.61
C VAL A 60 7.55 -3.43 8.85
N LEU A 61 7.31 -3.58 7.54
CA LEU A 61 6.76 -2.53 6.70
C LEU A 61 5.35 -2.11 7.15
N GLU A 62 4.52 -3.04 7.61
CA GLU A 62 3.18 -2.76 8.13
C GLU A 62 3.23 -1.79 9.31
N LYS A 63 4.22 -1.91 10.20
CA LYS A 63 4.42 -0.99 11.32
C LYS A 63 4.77 0.41 10.84
N ALA A 64 5.63 0.53 9.82
CA ALA A 64 5.99 1.81 9.21
C ALA A 64 4.78 2.46 8.52
N VAL A 65 4.02 1.69 7.73
CA VAL A 65 2.78 2.14 7.07
C VAL A 65 1.76 2.63 8.11
N LYS A 66 1.51 1.85 9.17
CA LYS A 66 0.58 2.24 10.25
C LYS A 66 1.05 3.50 10.97
N LEU A 67 2.35 3.67 11.20
CA LEU A 67 2.89 4.87 11.83
C LEU A 67 2.74 6.10 10.94
N ALA A 68 3.11 5.99 9.65
CA ALA A 68 2.96 7.08 8.68
C ALA A 68 1.49 7.52 8.55
N ALA A 69 0.55 6.56 8.47
CA ALA A 69 -0.87 6.86 8.45
C ALA A 69 -1.34 7.61 9.72
N ARG A 70 -0.87 7.20 10.91
CA ARG A 70 -1.17 7.92 12.17
C ARG A 70 -0.60 9.34 12.21
N GLN A 71 0.48 9.60 11.47
CA GLN A 71 1.08 10.93 11.32
C GLN A 71 0.44 11.76 10.19
N GLY A 72 -0.58 11.23 9.52
CA GLY A 72 -1.31 11.94 8.45
C GLY A 72 -0.63 11.89 7.08
N ALA A 73 0.31 10.96 6.86
CA ALA A 73 0.88 10.76 5.53
C ALA A 73 -0.20 10.30 4.53
N ASN A 74 -0.24 10.94 3.37
CA ASN A 74 -1.13 10.58 2.26
C ASN A 74 -0.54 9.44 1.41
N ILE A 75 0.78 9.32 1.39
CA ILE A 75 1.53 8.28 0.66
C ILE A 75 2.78 7.90 1.44
N ILE A 76 3.16 6.62 1.40
CA ILE A 76 4.42 6.11 1.91
C ILE A 76 5.11 5.28 0.83
N VAL A 77 6.43 5.45 0.68
CA VAL A 77 7.27 4.64 -0.21
C VAL A 77 8.18 3.72 0.61
N THR A 78 8.25 2.45 0.20
CA THR A 78 9.16 1.42 0.72
C THR A 78 10.26 1.13 -0.31
N PRO A 79 11.44 0.62 0.10
CA PRO A 79 12.57 0.47 -0.81
C PRO A 79 12.37 -0.67 -1.81
N GLU A 80 13.14 -0.61 -2.90
CA GLU A 80 13.37 -1.72 -3.82
C GLU A 80 13.89 -2.95 -3.05
N ASP A 81 13.51 -4.15 -3.50
CA ASP A 81 13.88 -5.43 -2.90
C ASP A 81 13.53 -5.57 -1.40
N GLY A 82 12.69 -4.69 -0.85
CA GLY A 82 12.39 -4.62 0.59
C GLY A 82 11.64 -5.84 1.16
N ILE A 83 11.13 -6.72 0.31
CA ILE A 83 10.30 -7.87 0.71
C ILE A 83 11.09 -9.19 0.60
N TYR A 84 12.02 -9.30 -0.35
CA TYR A 84 12.73 -10.55 -0.66
C TYR A 84 14.26 -10.42 -0.84
N GLY A 85 14.83 -9.21 -0.88
CA GLY A 85 16.27 -8.97 -1.03
C GLY A 85 16.79 -9.11 -2.47
N TRP A 86 18.12 -9.15 -2.64
CA TRP A 86 18.79 -8.98 -3.94
C TRP A 86 19.76 -10.12 -4.31
N ILE A 87 19.70 -11.26 -3.62
CA ILE A 87 20.65 -12.38 -3.82
C ILE A 87 19.96 -13.54 -4.53
N PHE A 88 19.84 -13.45 -5.86
CA PHE A 88 19.16 -14.48 -6.64
C PHE A 88 19.77 -14.77 -8.02
N THR A 89 19.57 -16.01 -8.47
CA THR A 89 19.54 -16.44 -9.86
C THR A 89 18.10 -16.45 -10.39
N ARG A 90 17.90 -16.74 -11.67
CA ARG A 90 16.57 -16.86 -12.28
C ARG A 90 15.74 -17.98 -11.64
N GLU A 91 16.40 -19.08 -11.28
CA GLU A 91 15.76 -20.24 -10.68
C GLU A 91 15.41 -19.98 -9.22
N THR A 92 16.31 -19.37 -8.46
CA THR A 92 16.12 -19.15 -7.02
C THR A 92 15.15 -18.02 -6.70
N VAL A 93 14.94 -17.05 -7.61
CA VAL A 93 13.92 -15.99 -7.41
C VAL A 93 12.51 -16.48 -7.69
N TYR A 94 12.34 -17.50 -8.54
CA TYR A 94 11.02 -17.94 -9.03
C TYR A 94 9.97 -18.19 -7.94
N PRO A 95 10.29 -18.82 -6.78
CA PRO A 95 9.31 -19.04 -5.71
C PRO A 95 8.77 -17.76 -5.05
N TYR A 96 9.42 -16.61 -5.24
CA TYR A 96 9.04 -15.31 -4.67
C TYR A 96 8.12 -14.48 -5.59
N LEU A 97 7.89 -14.95 -6.82
CA LEU A 97 7.17 -14.17 -7.84
C LEU A 97 5.67 -14.47 -7.83
N GLU A 98 4.91 -13.48 -8.31
CA GLU A 98 3.49 -13.56 -8.60
C GLU A 98 3.23 -13.03 -10.01
N ASP A 99 2.11 -13.46 -10.61
CA ASP A 99 1.60 -12.82 -11.82
C ASP A 99 0.79 -11.58 -11.39
N ILE A 100 1.26 -10.39 -11.76
CA ILE A 100 0.65 -9.12 -11.36
C ILE A 100 -0.10 -8.56 -12.58
N PRO A 101 -1.45 -8.51 -12.55
CA PRO A 101 -2.23 -8.08 -13.70
C PRO A 101 -2.06 -6.60 -14.00
N HIS A 102 -2.35 -6.20 -15.24
CA HIS A 102 -2.38 -4.80 -15.63
C HIS A 102 -3.46 -4.04 -14.82
N PRO A 103 -3.21 -2.82 -14.31
CA PRO A 103 -4.17 -2.09 -13.46
C PRO A 103 -5.57 -1.86 -14.05
N GLU A 104 -5.72 -1.94 -15.37
CA GLU A 104 -7.00 -1.83 -16.07
C GLU A 104 -8.03 -2.89 -15.66
N VAL A 105 -7.61 -4.02 -15.08
CA VAL A 105 -8.53 -5.04 -14.55
C VAL A 105 -9.39 -4.52 -13.38
N ASN A 106 -9.03 -3.37 -12.80
CA ASN A 106 -9.72 -2.68 -11.71
C ASN A 106 -10.06 -3.63 -10.54
N TRP A 107 -9.02 -4.20 -9.95
CA TRP A 107 -9.12 -5.21 -8.91
C TRP A 107 -8.64 -4.68 -7.56
N ILE A 108 -9.37 -5.02 -6.50
CA ILE A 108 -8.98 -4.76 -5.09
C ILE A 108 -8.73 -6.11 -4.43
N PRO A 109 -7.47 -6.57 -4.34
CA PRO A 109 -7.13 -7.91 -3.82
C PRO A 109 -7.71 -8.18 -2.43
N CYS A 110 -7.76 -7.17 -1.55
CA CYS A 110 -8.31 -7.32 -0.20
C CYS A 110 -9.83 -7.59 -0.17
N LYS A 111 -10.59 -7.19 -1.20
CA LYS A 111 -12.05 -7.39 -1.26
C LYS A 111 -12.44 -8.66 -2.02
N ASP A 112 -11.64 -9.04 -3.02
CA ASP A 112 -11.91 -10.19 -3.87
C ASP A 112 -10.63 -11.00 -4.13
N PRO A 113 -10.10 -11.71 -3.12
CA PRO A 113 -8.79 -12.34 -3.20
C PRO A 113 -8.73 -13.55 -4.16
N GLN A 114 -9.88 -14.06 -4.61
CA GLN A 114 -9.98 -15.25 -5.46
C GLN A 114 -10.20 -14.92 -6.94
N ARG A 115 -10.25 -13.63 -7.30
CA ARG A 115 -10.28 -13.22 -8.69
C ARG A 115 -8.91 -13.45 -9.32
N VAL A 116 -8.74 -14.66 -9.82
CA VAL A 116 -7.62 -15.04 -10.68
C VAL A 116 -8.13 -14.84 -12.10
N ASP A 117 -7.66 -13.78 -12.77
CA ASP A 117 -7.92 -13.57 -14.19
C ASP A 117 -7.10 -14.58 -15.05
#